data_AF-A0A3N5V662-F1
#
_entry.id   AF-A0A3N5V662-F1
#
_cell.length_a   1.000
_cell.length_b   1.000
_cell.length_c   1.000
_cell.angle_alpha   90.00
_cell.angle_beta   90.00
_cell.angle_gamma   90.00
#
_symmetry.space_group_name_H-M   'P 1'
#
loop_
_entity.id
_entity.type
_entity.pdbx_description
1 polymer ?
#
loop_
_entity_poly.entity_id
_entity_poly.type
_entity_poly.pdbx_seq_one_letter_code
_entity_poly.pdbx_strand_id
1 'polypeptide(L)' 'MGRTVPSYRIASERERRKWHLFRQGLDKSERKMFDEMMSYSRLYNTAGVGACKPVLLQPIIMSIIFEHYK' A
#
# COMPACT_ATOMS: atom_id res chain seq x y z
N MET A 1 -27.74 5.76 5.96
CA MET A 1 -27.08 5.55 4.65
C MET A 1 -25.69 4.97 4.91
N GLY A 2 -25.41 3.78 4.39
CA GLY A 2 -24.11 3.12 4.58
C GLY A 2 -23.00 3.89 3.87
N ARG A 3 -21.86 4.10 4.54
CA ARG A 3 -20.71 4.79 3.96
C ARG A 3 -20.18 3.98 2.76
N THR A 4 -19.99 4.62 1.62
CA THR A 4 -19.39 3.99 0.42
C THR A 4 -18.02 3.40 0.76
N VAL A 5 -17.83 2.11 0.53
CA VAL A 5 -16.51 1.47 0.66
C VAL A 5 -15.62 2.03 -0.46
N PRO A 6 -14.48 2.67 -0.12
CA PRO A 6 -13.57 3.18 -1.14
C PRO A 6 -13.01 2.03 -1.97
N SER A 7 -12.74 2.27 -3.26
CA SER A 7 -12.01 1.31 -4.07
C SER A 7 -10.63 1.01 -3.47
N TYR A 8 -10.09 -0.18 -3.73
CA TYR A 8 -8.78 -0.59 -3.21
C TYR A 8 -7.71 0.46 -3.48
N ARG A 9 -7.66 1.01 -4.69
CA ARG A 9 -6.76 2.12 -5.06
C ARG A 9 -6.88 3.33 -4.12
N ILE A 10 -8.09 3.76 -3.79
CA ILE A 10 -8.30 4.90 -2.88
C ILE A 10 -7.92 4.51 -1.45
N ALA A 11 -8.29 3.30 -1.04
CA ALA A 11 -8.00 2.78 0.29
C ALA A 11 -6.50 2.59 0.54
N SER A 12 -5.75 2.09 -0.45
CA SER A 12 -4.30 1.88 -0.37
C SER A 12 -3.54 3.21 -0.30
N GLU A 13 -3.96 4.24 -1.04
CA GLU A 13 -3.37 5.58 -0.91
C GLU A 13 -3.67 6.23 0.43
N ARG A 14 -4.87 6.02 0.98
CA ARG A 14 -5.19 6.47 2.35
C ARG A 14 -4.30 5.77 3.36
N GLU A 15 -4.07 4.47 3.20
CA GLU A 15 -3.16 3.71 4.05
C GLU A 15 -1.74 4.26 3.93
N ARG A 16 -1.20 4.44 2.71
CA ARG A 16 0.11 5.04 2.45
C ARG A 16 0.30 6.41 3.14
N ARG A 17 -0.75 7.24 3.18
CA ARG A 17 -0.71 8.54 3.88
C ARG A 17 -0.58 8.41 5.40
N LYS A 18 -1.11 7.36 6.02
CA LYS A 18 -0.91 7.12 7.47
C LYS A 18 0.56 6.90 7.81
N TRP A 19 1.34 6.38 6.87
CA TRP A 19 2.77 6.15 7.02
C TRP A 19 3.64 7.39 6.81
N HIS A 20 3.05 8.59 6.67
CA HIS A 20 3.87 9.80 6.45
C HIS A 20 4.88 10.02 7.59
N LEU A 21 4.49 9.83 8.84
CA LEU A 21 5.37 10.12 9.99
C LEU A 21 6.56 9.18 9.99
N PHE A 22 6.32 7.89 9.73
CA PHE A 22 7.37 6.90 9.52
C PHE A 22 8.31 7.32 8.38
N ARG A 23 7.75 7.65 7.21
CA ARG A 23 8.53 8.13 6.06
C ARG A 23 9.36 9.38 6.38
N GLN A 24 8.87 10.29 7.21
CA GLN A 24 9.62 11.48 7.62
C GLN A 24 10.78 11.14 8.57
N GLY A 25 10.68 10.08 9.35
CA GLY A 25 11.78 9.59 10.19
C GLY A 25 12.92 8.91 9.41
N LEU A 26 12.66 8.47 8.17
CA LEU A 26 13.65 7.84 7.30
C LEU A 26 14.64 8.84 6.69
N ASP A 27 15.85 8.36 6.41
CA ASP A 27 16.86 9.09 5.65
C ASP A 27 16.43 9.31 4.18
N LYS A 28 17.06 10.28 3.50
CA LYS A 28 16.70 10.60 2.10
C LYS A 28 16.82 9.40 1.15
N SER A 29 17.83 8.55 1.34
CA SER A 29 18.03 7.32 0.56
C SER A 29 16.91 6.31 0.82
N GLU A 30 16.59 6.09 2.10
CA GLU A 30 15.57 5.14 2.55
C GLU A 30 14.15 5.55 2.14
N ARG A 31 13.85 6.85 2.13
CA ARG A 31 12.55 7.39 1.66
C ARG A 31 12.25 6.98 0.23
N LYS A 32 13.25 6.97 -0.64
CA LYS A 32 13.07 6.58 -2.04
C LYS A 32 12.70 5.10 -2.13
N MET A 33 13.42 4.24 -1.43
CA MET A 33 13.15 2.81 -1.38
C MET A 33 11.76 2.53 -0.78
N PHE A 34 11.40 3.22 0.29
CA PHE A 34 10.09 3.10 0.92
C PHE A 34 8.94 3.52 -0.02
N ASP A 35 9.10 4.65 -0.73
CA ASP A 35 8.09 5.12 -1.68
C ASP A 35 7.92 4.16 -2.86
N GLU A 36 9.02 3.57 -3.32
CA GLU A 36 9.02 2.55 -4.38
C GLU A 36 8.29 1.28 -3.92
N MET A 37 8.63 0.75 -2.74
CA MET A 37 7.94 -0.41 -2.15
C MET A 37 6.43 -0.16 -2.03
N MET A 38 6.04 0.98 -1.46
CA MET A 38 4.63 1.36 -1.33
C MET A 38 3.91 1.56 -2.67
N SER A 39 4.65 1.74 -3.77
CA SER A 39 4.06 1.86 -5.11
C SER A 39 3.65 0.51 -5.72
N TYR A 40 4.25 -0.60 -5.27
CA TYR A 40 3.96 -1.94 -5.80
C TYR A 40 2.52 -2.38 -5.54
N SER A 41 1.85 -1.85 -4.52
CA SER A 41 0.41 -2.10 -4.32
C SER A 41 -0.46 -1.69 -5.51
N ARG A 42 0.04 -0.80 -6.38
CA ARG A 42 -0.65 -0.39 -7.61
C ARG A 42 -0.51 -1.42 -8.73
N LEU A 43 0.64 -2.10 -8.82
CA LEU A 43 0.88 -3.18 -9.78
C LEU A 43 -0.07 -4.35 -9.52
N TYR A 44 -0.29 -4.66 -8.24
CA TYR A 44 -1.15 -5.75 -7.79
C TYR A 44 -2.58 -5.29 -7.42
N ASN A 45 -3.06 -4.17 -7.95
CA ASN A 45 -4.37 -3.59 -7.61
C ASN A 45 -5.52 -4.59 -7.77
N THR A 46 -5.55 -5.37 -8.87
CA THR A 46 -6.58 -6.38 -9.12
C THR A 46 -6.57 -7.48 -8.06
N ALA A 47 -5.38 -7.97 -7.69
CA ALA A 47 -5.23 -8.96 -6.63
C ALA A 47 -5.62 -8.40 -5.24
N GLY A 48 -5.28 -7.13 -4.99
CA GLY A 48 -5.66 -6.40 -3.77
C GLY A 48 -7.17 -6.24 -3.60
N VAL A 49 -7.90 -5.92 -4.68
CA VAL A 49 -9.37 -5.92 -4.70
C VAL A 49 -9.91 -7.33 -4.41
N GLY A 50 -9.41 -8.34 -5.11
CA GLY A 50 -9.88 -9.73 -4.98
C GLY A 50 -9.59 -10.37 -3.61
N ALA A 51 -8.59 -9.88 -2.88
CA ALA A 51 -8.28 -10.38 -1.54
C ALA A 51 -9.37 -10.06 -0.51
N CYS A 52 -10.25 -9.09 -0.78
CA CYS A 52 -11.37 -8.70 0.09
C CYS A 52 -10.98 -8.50 1.57
N LYS A 53 -9.75 -8.05 1.83
CA LYS A 53 -9.23 -7.87 3.19
C LYS A 53 -9.62 -6.49 3.74
N PRO A 54 -10.19 -6.41 4.96
CA PRO A 54 -10.49 -5.13 5.59
C PRO A 54 -9.24 -4.38 6.04
N VAL A 55 -8.15 -5.11 6.35
CA VAL A 55 -6.86 -4.54 6.72
C VAL A 55 -6.00 -4.37 5.46
N LEU A 56 -5.97 -3.15 4.93
CA LEU A 56 -5.30 -2.81 3.66
C LEU A 56 -3.77 -3.03 3.70
N LEU A 57 -3.18 -3.02 4.88
CA LEU A 57 -1.75 -3.28 5.05
C LEU A 57 -1.35 -4.69 4.55
N GLN A 58 -2.21 -5.70 4.75
CA GLN A 58 -1.91 -7.09 4.35
C GLN A 58 -1.68 -7.23 2.83
N PRO A 59 -2.62 -6.83 1.95
CA PRO A 59 -2.41 -6.92 0.51
C PRO A 59 -1.32 -5.98 0.00
N ILE A 60 -1.08 -4.82 0.64
CA ILE A 60 0.05 -3.93 0.31
C ILE A 60 1.38 -4.65 0.58
N ILE A 61 1.58 -5.21 1.76
CA ILE A 61 2.79 -5.96 2.11
C ILE A 61 2.96 -7.17 1.20
N MET A 62 1.88 -7.89 0.90
CA MET A 62 1.92 -9.03 -0.02
C MET A 62 2.40 -8.62 -1.41
N SER A 63 1.95 -7.46 -1.90
CA SER A 63 2.40 -6.89 -3.19
C SER A 63 3.90 -6.59 -3.16
N ILE A 64 4.40 -6.05 -2.04
CA ILE A 64 5.82 -5.76 -1.84
C ILE A 64 6.64 -7.05 -1.86
N ILE A 65 6.20 -8.05 -1.09
CA ILE A 65 6.87 -9.36 -1.04
C ILE A 65 6.92 -9.97 -2.45
N PHE A 66 5.80 -10.04 -3.18
CA PHE A 66 5.79 -10.65 -4.50
C PHE A 66 6.68 -9.93 -5.51
N GLU A 67 6.77 -8.61 -5.47
CA GLU A 67 7.68 -7.89 -6.37
C GLU A 67 9.16 -8.13 -6.00
N HIS A 68 9.49 -8.24 -4.71
CA HIS A 68 10.86 -8.51 -4.27
C HIS A 68 11.34 -9.95 -4.51
N TYR A 69 10.43 -10.93 -4.54
CA TYR A 69 10.75 -12.34 -4.76
C TYR A 69 10.71 -12.77 -6.24
N LYS A 70 10.38 -11.84 -7.14
CA LYS A 70 10.36 -12.07 -8.59
C LYS A 70 11.77 -12.10 -9.17
#